data_AF-A0A1U7X0L1-F1
#
_entry.id   AF-A0A1U7X0L1-F1
#
_cell.length_a   1.000
_cell.length_b   1.000
_cell.length_c   1.000
_cell.angle_alpha   90.00
_cell.angle_beta   90.00
_cell.angle_gamma   90.00
#
_symmetry.space_group_name_H-M   'P 1'
#
loop_
_entity.id
_entity.type
_entity.pdbx_description
1 polymer ?
#
loop_
_entity_poly.entity_id
_entity_poly.type
_entity_poly.pdbx_seq_one_letter_code
_entity_poly.pdbx_strand_id
1 'polypeptide(L)'
;MSIPAAQALVFRTRLNFHRPLIFCLHKVRKSSSIAALDVAPLVDPVIVLKNRSHNTSDVKGDESGPKWKKLSSEELGISTSMIAKPTRVVLNGLKKKGFEVYLVGGCVRDLLLNKTPKDFDIITSAELKEVLKTFQRCEIVGRRFPICHVHVDDTIVEVSSFNTTGRRFKRNSYNVVRRPAMCDEADFIRWKNCLGRDFTINGLMFDPFARIVYDYLGGLEDIRRAKVRCVIPASASFIEDCARILRGVRIAGRLGFRFSRETAHFVKELASSISKLDKASYFISQGFRRRDKRSNMLLSLFSTLDNLLAPDRPCHSSLWIAILAFHKALVDRPRDPLVVAAFSAAVHCGGSLSDVLGVAGKISQPHDTRFSELLDFRIVESDEALLDEMMDLATYVEAALRKMTDEYFISQALTEYPQAPKSDLVFIPWALSQKVDAIFECVRRGKEKGFRQKRGSKIDYESLALGKLHEIRHIFARVVFDTVFPPHLKD
;
A
#
# COMPACT_ATOMS: atom_id res chain seq x y z
N MET A 1 -62.61 -7.12 6.09
CA MET A 1 -61.43 -7.84 5.58
C MET A 1 -60.76 -6.98 4.52
N SER A 2 -59.46 -6.70 4.71
CA SER A 2 -58.43 -6.48 3.67
C SER A 2 -58.63 -5.39 2.56
N ILE A 3 -57.84 -4.30 2.67
CA ILE A 3 -56.98 -3.57 1.67
C ILE A 3 -57.16 -3.96 0.18
N PRO A 4 -57.23 -3.04 -0.83
CA PRO A 4 -56.06 -2.21 -1.20
C PRO A 4 -56.21 -0.81 -1.85
N ALA A 5 -55.09 -0.07 -1.70
CA ALA A 5 -54.39 0.84 -2.63
C ALA A 5 -55.11 2.02 -3.32
N ALA A 6 -54.57 3.23 -3.09
CA ALA A 6 -54.62 4.33 -4.07
C ALA A 6 -53.34 5.19 -3.99
N GLN A 7 -52.78 5.44 -5.18
CA GLN A 7 -51.69 6.36 -5.50
C GLN A 7 -52.13 7.82 -5.28
N ALA A 8 -51.20 8.73 -4.91
CA ALA A 8 -51.07 10.07 -5.52
C ALA A 8 -50.12 11.02 -4.75
N LEU A 9 -49.35 11.76 -5.57
CA LEU A 9 -48.85 13.13 -5.40
C LEU A 9 -47.94 13.51 -4.22
N VAL A 10 -46.67 13.82 -4.52
CA VAL A 10 -45.94 14.90 -3.82
C VAL A 10 -45.32 15.86 -4.83
N PHE A 11 -45.62 17.13 -4.58
CA PHE A 11 -45.36 18.32 -5.37
C PHE A 11 -43.86 18.65 -5.53
N ARG A 12 -43.50 19.11 -6.74
CA ARG A 12 -42.34 19.96 -7.00
C ARG A 12 -42.73 21.42 -6.69
N THR A 13 -41.90 22.11 -5.92
CA THR A 13 -41.85 23.58 -5.92
C THR A 13 -40.42 24.05 -6.19
N ARG A 14 -40.27 24.82 -7.28
CA ARG A 14 -39.16 25.74 -7.51
C ARG A 14 -39.59 27.10 -6.97
N LEU A 15 -38.68 27.87 -6.34
CA LEU A 15 -38.35 29.24 -6.77
C LEU A 15 -37.20 29.87 -5.95
N ASN A 16 -36.37 30.56 -6.73
CA ASN A 16 -35.15 31.36 -6.55
C ASN A 16 -35.05 32.40 -5.41
N PHE A 17 -33.79 32.75 -5.07
CA PHE A 17 -33.14 34.09 -4.95
C PHE A 17 -32.01 34.00 -3.89
N HIS A 18 -30.80 34.57 -3.94
CA HIS A 18 -30.07 35.57 -4.73
C HIS A 18 -28.55 35.26 -4.69
N ARG A 19 -27.79 35.60 -5.74
CA ARG A 19 -26.32 35.80 -5.68
C ARG A 19 -26.02 37.30 -5.52
N PRO A 20 -25.02 37.73 -4.73
CA PRO A 20 -24.46 39.06 -4.90
C PRO A 20 -23.36 39.04 -5.97
N LEU A 21 -23.52 39.94 -6.94
CA LEU A 21 -22.48 40.45 -7.82
C LEU A 21 -21.66 41.47 -7.03
N ILE A 22 -20.35 41.28 -6.92
CA ILE A 22 -19.41 42.39 -6.76
C ILE A 22 -18.48 42.35 -7.97
N PHE A 23 -18.71 43.30 -8.87
CA PHE A 23 -17.78 43.70 -9.91
C PHE A 23 -16.58 44.37 -9.23
N CYS A 24 -15.38 43.83 -9.45
CA CYS A 24 -14.16 44.62 -9.45
C CYS A 24 -13.35 44.21 -10.67
N LEU A 25 -13.59 44.94 -11.77
CA LEU A 25 -12.73 45.00 -12.93
C LEU A 25 -11.40 45.63 -12.51
N HIS A 26 -10.30 44.89 -12.58
CA HIS A 26 -8.98 45.46 -12.84
C HIS A 26 -8.29 44.65 -13.94
N LYS A 27 -8.43 45.20 -15.16
CA LYS A 27 -7.49 45.21 -16.28
C LYS A 27 -6.52 44.02 -16.41
N VAL A 28 -6.86 43.11 -17.33
CA VAL A 28 -5.89 42.23 -17.99
C VAL A 28 -4.88 43.09 -18.75
N ARG A 29 -3.66 43.23 -18.22
CA ARG A 29 -2.49 43.60 -19.03
C ARG A 29 -1.83 42.30 -19.47
N LYS A 30 -2.00 41.96 -20.75
CA LYS A 30 -1.08 41.07 -21.47
C LYS A 30 0.31 41.67 -21.34
N SER A 31 1.19 41.00 -20.59
CA SER A 31 2.63 41.15 -20.76
C SER A 31 3.18 39.77 -21.10
N SER A 32 3.50 39.64 -22.38
CA SER A 32 4.44 38.67 -22.91
C SER A 32 5.74 38.73 -22.13
N SER A 33 6.06 37.68 -21.38
CA SER A 33 7.44 37.27 -21.16
C SER A 33 7.45 35.79 -20.83
N ILE A 34 8.00 35.04 -21.78
CA ILE A 34 8.40 33.65 -21.63
C ILE A 34 9.55 33.68 -20.63
N ALA A 35 9.30 33.31 -19.38
CA ALA A 35 10.37 32.96 -18.47
C ALA A 35 10.74 31.50 -18.75
N ALA A 36 11.71 31.35 -19.65
CA ALA A 36 12.48 30.13 -19.78
C ALA A 36 13.05 29.79 -18.39
N LEU A 37 12.62 28.68 -17.80
CA LEU A 37 13.44 28.03 -16.79
C LEU A 37 14.61 27.42 -17.55
N ASP A 38 15.77 28.06 -17.42
CA ASP A 38 17.07 27.51 -17.81
C ASP A 38 17.30 26.20 -17.06
N VAL A 39 16.96 25.10 -17.73
CA VAL A 39 17.50 23.79 -17.40
C VAL A 39 18.90 23.78 -18.03
N ALA A 40 19.91 23.98 -17.18
CA ALA A 40 21.30 23.78 -17.55
C ALA A 40 21.47 22.42 -18.26
N PRO A 41 22.26 22.33 -19.35
CA PRO A 41 22.40 21.11 -20.11
C PRO A 41 23.06 20.04 -19.25
N LEU A 42 22.26 19.07 -18.80
CA LEU A 42 22.77 17.85 -18.22
C LEU A 42 23.36 17.01 -19.36
N VAL A 43 24.68 16.93 -19.32
CA VAL A 43 25.59 16.09 -20.10
C VAL A 43 24.92 14.79 -20.55
N ASP A 44 24.86 14.58 -21.88
CA ASP A 44 24.44 13.34 -22.52
C ASP A 44 25.25 12.14 -21.99
N PRO A 45 24.59 11.05 -21.55
CA PRO A 45 25.15 9.74 -21.62
C PRO A 45 24.37 8.93 -22.66
N VAL A 46 24.37 9.37 -23.92
CA VAL A 46 24.03 8.50 -25.04
C VAL A 46 25.31 7.74 -25.40
N ILE A 47 25.58 6.65 -24.68
CA ILE A 47 26.57 5.68 -25.15
C ILE A 47 25.93 4.88 -26.28
N VAL A 48 26.55 5.08 -27.43
CA VAL A 48 26.29 4.51 -28.75
C VAL A 48 26.16 2.98 -28.69
N LEU A 49 24.93 2.47 -28.81
CA LEU A 49 24.70 1.11 -29.32
C LEU A 49 25.02 1.13 -30.82
N LYS A 50 26.25 0.77 -31.18
CA LYS A 50 26.71 0.69 -32.58
C LYS A 50 25.96 -0.43 -33.30
N ASN A 51 25.19 -0.07 -34.32
CA ASN A 51 24.62 -1.01 -35.29
C ASN A 51 25.73 -1.78 -36.02
N ARG A 52 25.68 -3.12 -35.98
CA ARG A 52 26.17 -3.95 -37.08
C ARG A 52 24.96 -4.63 -37.71
N SER A 53 24.42 -3.97 -38.73
CA SER A 53 23.43 -4.53 -39.64
C SER A 53 24.13 -5.49 -40.61
N HIS A 54 23.87 -6.79 -40.48
CA HIS A 54 23.98 -7.69 -41.62
C HIS A 54 22.60 -7.81 -42.27
N ASN A 55 22.54 -7.33 -43.51
CA ASN A 55 21.39 -7.41 -44.38
C ASN A 55 21.13 -8.87 -44.76
N THR A 56 19.89 -9.32 -44.59
CA THR A 56 19.27 -10.30 -45.48
C THR A 56 17.86 -9.82 -45.79
N SER A 57 17.60 -9.70 -47.09
CA SER A 57 16.41 -9.16 -47.74
C SER A 57 15.18 -10.06 -47.63
N ASP A 58 14.02 -9.39 -47.60
CA ASP A 58 12.66 -9.79 -48.00
C ASP A 58 11.94 -10.96 -47.31
N VAL A 59 10.76 -10.67 -46.73
CA VAL A 59 9.42 -10.90 -47.34
C VAL A 59 8.37 -10.14 -46.51
N LYS A 60 7.48 -9.40 -47.18
CA LYS A 60 6.33 -8.71 -46.59
C LYS A 60 5.25 -9.71 -46.19
N GLY A 61 4.96 -9.79 -44.89
CA GLY A 61 3.78 -10.42 -44.30
C GLY A 61 3.43 -9.69 -43.01
N ASP A 62 2.21 -9.20 -42.91
CA ASP A 62 1.69 -8.39 -41.79
C ASP A 62 1.42 -9.27 -40.56
N GLU A 63 2.43 -9.44 -39.71
CA GLU A 63 2.31 -10.00 -38.36
C GLU A 63 2.85 -8.98 -37.33
N SER A 64 2.03 -7.98 -36.98
CA SER A 64 2.45 -6.84 -36.16
C SER A 64 2.44 -7.12 -34.64
N GLY A 65 2.96 -8.28 -34.20
CA GLY A 65 3.25 -8.54 -32.79
C GLY A 65 4.70 -8.17 -32.44
N PRO A 66 5.01 -7.68 -31.23
CA PRO A 66 6.40 -7.50 -30.82
C PRO A 66 7.11 -8.86 -30.85
N LYS A 67 8.10 -9.01 -31.74
CA LYS A 67 8.97 -10.20 -31.76
C LYS A 67 9.71 -10.30 -30.42
N TRP A 68 9.64 -11.46 -29.78
CA TRP A 68 10.35 -11.74 -28.53
C TRP A 68 11.86 -11.60 -28.74
N LYS A 69 12.52 -10.82 -27.88
CA LYS A 69 13.97 -10.57 -27.97
C LYS A 69 14.66 -11.18 -26.77
N LYS A 70 15.77 -11.87 -27.03
CA LYS A 70 16.74 -12.35 -26.04
C LYS A 70 18.06 -11.68 -26.40
N LEU A 71 18.58 -10.81 -25.55
CA LEU A 71 19.83 -10.09 -25.79
C LEU A 71 20.84 -10.41 -24.70
N SER A 72 22.13 -10.35 -25.07
CA SER A 72 23.21 -10.50 -24.09
C SER A 72 23.22 -9.32 -23.13
N SER A 73 23.46 -9.59 -21.85
CA SER A 73 23.58 -8.55 -20.83
C SER A 73 24.80 -7.66 -21.08
N GLU A 74 25.85 -8.21 -21.70
CA GLU A 74 27.07 -7.47 -22.07
C GLU A 74 26.80 -6.44 -23.17
N GLU A 75 26.01 -6.81 -24.19
CA GLU A 75 25.57 -5.89 -25.26
C GLU A 75 24.73 -4.72 -24.70
N LEU A 76 24.07 -4.96 -23.57
CA LEU A 76 23.23 -3.99 -22.88
C LEU A 76 23.95 -3.25 -21.73
N GLY A 77 25.25 -3.49 -21.54
CA GLY A 77 26.05 -2.85 -20.50
C GLY A 77 25.73 -3.29 -19.07
N ILE A 78 24.99 -4.38 -18.89
CA ILE A 78 24.65 -4.91 -17.56
C ILE A 78 25.72 -5.90 -17.11
N SER A 79 26.40 -5.54 -16.03
CA SER A 79 27.34 -6.42 -15.33
C SER A 79 26.74 -6.97 -14.03
N THR A 80 27.10 -8.20 -13.68
CA THR A 80 26.75 -8.82 -12.39
C THR A 80 27.28 -8.02 -11.19
N SER A 81 28.31 -7.20 -11.37
CA SER A 81 28.84 -6.30 -10.33
C SER A 81 27.86 -5.18 -9.94
N MET A 82 26.91 -4.85 -10.82
CA MET A 82 25.87 -3.85 -10.56
C MET A 82 24.74 -4.40 -9.66
N ILE A 83 24.72 -5.71 -9.40
CA ILE A 83 23.73 -6.36 -8.54
C ILE A 83 24.24 -6.31 -7.09
N ALA A 84 23.42 -5.80 -6.19
CA ALA A 84 23.77 -5.68 -4.77
C ALA A 84 24.15 -7.05 -4.16
N LYS A 85 25.12 -7.04 -3.24
CA LYS A 85 25.62 -8.25 -2.57
C LYS A 85 24.49 -9.07 -1.92
N PRO A 86 23.55 -8.48 -1.15
CA PRO A 86 22.41 -9.22 -0.58
C PRO A 86 21.60 -9.98 -1.65
N THR A 87 21.25 -9.30 -2.74
CA THR A 87 20.51 -9.89 -3.87
C THR A 87 21.29 -11.04 -4.52
N ARG A 88 22.61 -10.92 -4.69
CA ARG A 88 23.45 -12.00 -5.22
C ARG A 88 23.45 -13.23 -4.31
N VAL A 89 23.41 -13.07 -2.99
CA VAL A 89 23.30 -14.19 -2.05
C VAL A 89 22.00 -14.97 -2.28
N VAL A 90 20.87 -14.27 -2.41
CA VAL A 90 19.56 -14.89 -2.65
C VAL A 90 19.52 -15.59 -4.02
N LEU A 91 19.99 -14.91 -5.08
CA LEU A 91 20.07 -15.49 -6.42
C LEU A 91 20.91 -16.79 -6.42
N ASN A 92 22.08 -16.77 -5.78
CA ASN A 92 22.94 -17.95 -5.69
C ASN A 92 22.33 -19.06 -4.84
N GLY A 93 21.65 -18.73 -3.74
CA GLY A 93 20.99 -19.70 -2.86
C GLY A 93 19.91 -20.50 -3.60
N LEU A 94 19.03 -19.80 -4.33
CA LEU A 94 17.99 -20.43 -5.15
C LEU A 94 18.59 -21.20 -6.32
N LYS A 95 19.59 -20.64 -7.01
CA LYS A 95 20.23 -21.32 -8.15
C LYS A 95 20.92 -22.62 -7.73
N LYS A 96 21.58 -22.65 -6.56
CA LYS A 96 22.20 -23.87 -6.00
C LYS A 96 21.19 -24.99 -5.72
N LYS A 97 19.93 -24.65 -5.45
CA LYS A 97 18.84 -25.61 -5.28
C LYS A 97 18.23 -26.09 -6.60
N GLY A 98 18.73 -25.59 -7.74
CA GLY A 98 18.26 -25.96 -9.08
C GLY A 98 17.11 -25.13 -9.61
N PHE A 99 16.71 -24.05 -8.91
CA PHE A 99 15.63 -23.19 -9.36
C PHE A 99 16.09 -22.17 -10.42
N GLU A 100 15.18 -21.82 -11.33
CA GLU A 100 15.36 -20.67 -12.20
C GLU A 100 15.11 -19.38 -11.42
N VAL A 101 15.89 -18.34 -11.71
CA VAL A 101 15.81 -17.05 -11.04
C VAL A 101 16.04 -15.93 -12.03
N TYR A 102 15.25 -14.87 -11.90
CA TYR A 102 15.31 -13.71 -12.77
C TYR A 102 15.14 -12.44 -11.95
N LEU A 103 15.92 -11.42 -12.27
CA LEU A 103 15.65 -10.05 -11.85
C LEU A 103 14.57 -9.45 -12.75
N VAL A 104 13.63 -8.69 -12.18
CA VAL A 104 12.48 -8.17 -12.92
C VAL A 104 12.11 -6.76 -12.51
N GLY A 105 11.30 -6.08 -13.34
CA GLY A 105 10.67 -4.83 -12.93
C GLY A 105 11.59 -3.62 -13.01
N GLY A 106 11.47 -2.76 -12.00
CA GLY A 106 12.16 -1.47 -11.96
C GLY A 106 13.69 -1.60 -11.92
N CYS A 107 14.20 -2.68 -11.31
CA CYS A 107 15.63 -2.92 -11.19
C CYS A 107 16.30 -3.15 -12.55
N VAL A 108 15.71 -3.97 -13.42
CA VAL A 108 16.25 -4.24 -14.76
C VAL A 108 16.25 -2.98 -15.62
N ARG A 109 15.16 -2.20 -15.57
CA ARG A 109 15.07 -0.90 -16.25
C ARG A 109 16.14 0.07 -15.77
N ASP A 110 16.33 0.18 -14.47
CA ASP A 110 17.28 1.13 -13.89
C ASP A 110 18.73 0.71 -14.22
N LEU A 111 19.04 -0.60 -14.20
CA LEU A 111 20.32 -1.13 -14.69
C LEU A 111 20.58 -0.79 -16.17
N LEU A 112 19.57 -0.96 -17.04
CA LEU A 112 19.67 -0.61 -18.47
C LEU A 112 19.88 0.88 -18.72
N LEU A 113 19.44 1.72 -17.79
CA LEU A 113 19.64 3.18 -17.83
C LEU A 113 20.93 3.60 -17.10
N ASN A 114 21.78 2.66 -16.70
CA ASN A 114 22.99 2.87 -15.92
C ASN A 114 22.72 3.68 -14.62
N LYS A 115 21.56 3.42 -13.99
CA LYS A 115 21.14 3.99 -12.71
C LYS A 115 21.16 2.91 -11.65
N THR A 116 21.48 3.29 -10.41
CA THR A 116 21.41 2.37 -9.27
C THR A 116 19.94 2.03 -8.95
N PRO A 117 19.54 0.74 -8.98
CA PRO A 117 18.21 0.32 -8.54
C PRO A 117 17.96 0.67 -7.08
N LYS A 118 16.71 1.02 -6.73
CA LYS A 118 16.30 1.25 -5.33
C LYS A 118 16.10 -0.06 -4.58
N ASP A 119 15.57 -1.04 -5.28
CA ASP A 119 15.11 -2.35 -4.86
C ASP A 119 15.47 -3.37 -5.96
N PHE A 120 15.62 -4.63 -5.57
CA PHE A 120 15.86 -5.73 -6.50
C PHE A 120 14.79 -6.80 -6.29
N ASP A 121 13.89 -6.92 -7.26
CA ASP A 121 12.83 -7.92 -7.25
C ASP A 121 13.31 -9.18 -7.96
N ILE A 122 13.24 -10.32 -7.28
CA ILE A 122 13.54 -11.63 -7.84
C ILE A 122 12.24 -12.37 -8.13
N ILE A 123 12.15 -12.99 -9.30
CA ILE A 123 11.15 -14.02 -9.58
C ILE A 123 11.82 -15.37 -9.80
N THR A 124 11.21 -16.44 -9.30
CA THR A 124 11.77 -17.79 -9.36
C THR A 124 10.75 -18.85 -9.75
N SER A 125 11.24 -19.98 -10.27
CA SER A 125 10.44 -21.20 -10.48
C SER A 125 10.10 -21.93 -9.18
N ALA A 126 10.79 -21.64 -8.07
CA ALA A 126 10.48 -22.21 -6.77
C ALA A 126 9.10 -21.77 -6.29
N GLU A 127 8.37 -22.65 -5.60
CA GLU A 127 7.20 -22.29 -4.80
C GLU A 127 7.62 -21.46 -3.58
N LEU A 128 6.75 -20.58 -3.08
CA LEU A 128 7.09 -19.75 -1.92
C LEU A 128 7.50 -20.58 -0.68
N LYS A 129 6.91 -21.77 -0.51
CA LYS A 129 7.29 -22.71 0.55
C LYS A 129 8.69 -23.30 0.35
N GLU A 130 9.15 -23.42 -0.89
CA GLU A 130 10.51 -23.89 -1.21
C GLU A 130 11.53 -22.77 -1.01
N VAL A 131 11.16 -21.52 -1.30
CA VAL A 131 11.95 -20.33 -0.95
C VAL A 131 12.15 -20.25 0.55
N LEU A 132 11.07 -20.40 1.35
CA LEU A 132 11.15 -20.48 2.81
C LEU A 132 12.11 -21.58 3.30
N LYS A 133 12.09 -22.77 2.68
CA LYS A 133 13.00 -23.86 3.03
C LYS A 133 14.46 -23.60 2.63
N THR A 134 14.69 -22.68 1.70
CA THR A 134 16.02 -22.38 1.17
C THR A 134 16.79 -21.39 2.06
N PHE A 135 16.09 -20.50 2.75
CA PHE A 135 16.69 -19.43 3.55
C PHE A 135 16.19 -19.46 4.99
N GLN A 136 17.10 -19.40 5.96
CA GLN A 136 16.75 -19.41 7.39
C GLN A 136 15.91 -18.21 7.81
N ARG A 137 16.27 -17.00 7.33
CA ARG A 137 15.55 -15.76 7.63
C ARG A 137 14.71 -15.35 6.42
N CYS A 138 13.58 -16.02 6.26
CA CYS A 138 12.64 -15.76 5.18
C CYS A 138 11.22 -15.85 5.70
N GLU A 139 10.36 -14.95 5.23
CA GLU A 139 8.94 -14.96 5.57
C GLU A 139 8.07 -14.75 4.34
N ILE A 140 6.84 -15.28 4.37
CA ILE A 140 5.84 -14.96 3.33
C ILE A 140 4.99 -13.81 3.81
N VAL A 141 5.04 -12.69 3.10
CA VAL A 141 4.21 -11.51 3.35
C VAL A 141 3.14 -11.36 2.28
N GLY A 142 2.08 -10.62 2.59
CA GLY A 142 1.02 -10.30 1.63
C GLY A 142 -0.06 -11.38 1.52
N ARG A 143 -1.32 -11.01 1.80
CA ARG A 143 -2.44 -11.95 1.74
C ARG A 143 -2.99 -12.15 0.32
N ARG A 144 -3.06 -11.05 -0.46
CA ARG A 144 -3.59 -11.06 -1.84
C ARG A 144 -2.54 -11.47 -2.86
N PHE A 145 -1.32 -10.99 -2.68
CA PHE A 145 -0.16 -11.27 -3.53
C PHE A 145 0.97 -11.74 -2.61
N PRO A 146 0.98 -13.05 -2.25
CA PRO A 146 1.99 -13.53 -1.35
C PRO A 146 3.37 -13.48 -2.01
N ILE A 147 4.36 -12.94 -1.32
CA ILE A 147 5.76 -12.89 -1.76
C ILE A 147 6.64 -13.28 -0.58
N CYS A 148 7.85 -13.75 -0.85
CA CYS A 148 8.85 -14.00 0.18
C CYS A 148 9.70 -12.76 0.42
N HIS A 149 9.85 -12.35 1.67
CA HIS A 149 10.90 -11.43 2.10
C HIS A 149 12.06 -12.26 2.64
N VAL A 150 13.19 -12.22 1.93
CA VAL A 150 14.43 -12.88 2.37
C VAL A 150 15.33 -11.84 3.01
N HIS A 151 15.65 -12.03 4.29
CA HIS A 151 16.52 -11.13 5.04
C HIS A 151 17.97 -11.57 4.85
N VAL A 152 18.78 -10.68 4.29
CA VAL A 152 20.23 -10.86 4.16
C VAL A 152 20.90 -9.63 4.75
N ASP A 153 21.60 -9.82 5.87
CA ASP A 153 22.10 -8.75 6.71
C ASP A 153 20.97 -7.78 7.11
N ASP A 154 21.15 -6.46 6.92
CA ASP A 154 20.14 -5.43 7.19
C ASP A 154 19.26 -5.10 5.96
N THR A 155 19.29 -5.95 4.93
CA THR A 155 18.56 -5.73 3.67
C THR A 155 17.50 -6.81 3.46
N ILE A 156 16.33 -6.38 2.99
CA ILE A 156 15.25 -7.27 2.58
C ILE A 156 15.29 -7.41 1.06
N VAL A 157 15.26 -8.65 0.57
CA VAL A 157 15.17 -8.97 -0.86
C VAL A 157 13.82 -9.63 -1.11
N GLU A 158 13.04 -9.05 -2.02
CA GLU A 158 11.74 -9.57 -2.40
C GLU A 158 11.87 -10.70 -3.43
N VAL A 159 11.26 -11.85 -3.12
CA VAL A 159 11.25 -13.04 -3.97
C VAL A 159 9.81 -13.46 -4.24
N SER A 160 9.41 -13.44 -5.51
CA SER A 160 8.12 -13.92 -5.99
C SER A 160 8.26 -15.24 -6.75
N SER A 161 7.20 -16.03 -6.81
CA SER A 161 7.16 -17.25 -7.62
C SER A 161 6.33 -17.06 -8.90
N PHE A 162 6.71 -17.70 -10.00
CA PHE A 162 5.88 -17.76 -11.21
C PHE A 162 4.48 -18.34 -10.95
N ASN A 163 4.38 -19.26 -9.98
CA ASN A 163 3.12 -19.91 -9.62
C ASN A 163 2.27 -19.07 -8.67
N THR A 164 2.82 -17.97 -8.15
CA THR A 164 2.08 -16.97 -7.37
C THR A 164 1.31 -16.03 -8.28
N THR A 165 0.41 -16.58 -9.09
CA THR A 165 -0.69 -15.78 -9.62
C THR A 165 -1.78 -15.71 -8.57
N GLY A 166 -2.08 -14.52 -8.05
CA GLY A 166 -3.17 -14.29 -7.10
C GLY A 166 -4.41 -15.07 -7.55
N ARG A 167 -4.98 -15.87 -6.62
CA ARG A 167 -6.15 -16.74 -6.81
C ARG A 167 -7.02 -16.28 -7.97
N ARG A 168 -6.94 -16.98 -9.11
CA ARG A 168 -7.84 -16.86 -10.26
C ARG A 168 -8.48 -15.48 -10.36
N PHE A 169 -7.71 -14.46 -10.76
CA PHE A 169 -8.36 -13.38 -11.48
C PHE A 169 -9.04 -14.04 -12.67
N LYS A 170 -10.37 -14.19 -12.59
CA LYS A 170 -11.23 -14.35 -13.77
C LYS A 170 -10.99 -13.10 -14.58
N ARG A 171 -9.90 -13.08 -15.35
CA ARG A 171 -9.69 -12.09 -16.39
C ARG A 171 -10.86 -12.32 -17.33
N ASN A 172 -11.84 -11.42 -17.25
CA ASN A 172 -12.83 -11.31 -18.30
C ASN A 172 -12.06 -11.24 -19.63
N SER A 173 -12.61 -11.99 -20.57
CA SER A 173 -12.21 -12.30 -21.93
C SER A 173 -11.71 -11.11 -22.75
N TYR A 174 -10.57 -10.52 -22.39
CA TYR A 174 -9.86 -9.58 -23.24
C TYR A 174 -8.66 -10.31 -23.81
N ASN A 175 -8.90 -10.87 -25.01
CA ASN A 175 -7.95 -11.52 -25.91
C ASN A 175 -7.08 -12.58 -25.22
N VAL A 176 -7.49 -13.85 -25.39
CA VAL A 176 -6.54 -14.96 -25.35
C VAL A 176 -5.48 -14.65 -26.40
N VAL A 177 -4.41 -13.96 -25.99
CA VAL A 177 -3.26 -13.72 -26.87
C VAL A 177 -2.76 -15.12 -27.18
N ARG A 178 -2.96 -15.54 -28.43
CA ARG A 178 -2.56 -16.87 -28.90
C ARG A 178 -1.08 -17.04 -28.56
N ARG A 179 -0.75 -18.17 -27.92
CA ARG A 179 0.64 -18.58 -27.70
C ARG A 179 1.39 -18.38 -29.02
N PRO A 180 2.45 -17.57 -29.06
CA PRO A 180 3.21 -17.38 -30.30
C PRO A 180 3.64 -18.74 -30.86
N ALA A 181 3.58 -18.91 -32.17
CA ALA A 181 4.06 -20.14 -32.80
C ALA A 181 5.55 -20.31 -32.47
N MET A 182 5.98 -21.54 -32.15
CA MET A 182 7.37 -21.90 -31.79
C MET A 182 7.86 -21.46 -30.39
N CYS A 183 6.96 -21.30 -29.42
CA CYS A 183 7.32 -20.91 -28.05
C CYS A 183 7.54 -22.13 -27.13
N ASP A 184 8.72 -22.20 -26.50
CA ASP A 184 8.97 -23.18 -25.44
C ASP A 184 8.14 -22.86 -24.18
N GLU A 185 7.98 -23.84 -23.29
CA GLU A 185 7.13 -23.69 -22.10
C GLU A 185 7.71 -22.65 -21.11
N ALA A 186 9.02 -22.54 -21.05
CA ALA A 186 9.69 -21.60 -20.16
C ALA A 186 9.48 -20.14 -20.59
N ASP A 187 9.57 -19.86 -21.89
CA ASP A 187 9.27 -18.56 -22.48
C ASP A 187 7.79 -18.22 -22.32
N PHE A 188 6.89 -19.21 -22.43
CA PHE A 188 5.46 -19.00 -22.16
C PHE A 188 5.23 -18.53 -20.72
N ILE A 189 5.86 -19.17 -19.74
CA ILE A 189 5.74 -18.80 -18.32
C ILE A 189 6.31 -17.40 -18.07
N ARG A 190 7.50 -17.10 -18.60
CA ARG A 190 8.14 -15.78 -18.46
C ARG A 190 7.29 -14.66 -19.10
N TRP A 191 6.82 -14.88 -20.32
CA TRP A 191 5.95 -13.93 -21.03
C TRP A 191 4.64 -13.70 -20.28
N LYS A 192 3.99 -14.78 -19.80
CA LYS A 192 2.75 -14.68 -19.01
C LYS A 192 2.93 -13.86 -17.75
N ASN A 193 4.09 -13.95 -17.08
CA ASN A 193 4.40 -13.08 -15.95
C ASN A 193 4.50 -11.61 -16.36
N CYS A 194 5.16 -11.32 -17.50
CA CYS A 194 5.32 -9.96 -18.00
C CYS A 194 3.96 -9.29 -18.32
N LEU A 195 2.97 -10.04 -18.82
CA LEU A 195 1.61 -9.55 -19.10
C LEU A 195 0.82 -9.07 -17.87
N GLY A 196 1.27 -9.42 -16.66
CA GLY A 196 0.67 -8.94 -15.40
C GLY A 196 1.15 -7.57 -14.96
N ARG A 197 2.12 -6.97 -15.67
CA ARG A 197 2.82 -5.75 -15.23
C ARG A 197 2.15 -4.49 -15.77
N ASP A 198 2.49 -3.36 -15.16
CA ASP A 198 1.87 -2.06 -15.46
C ASP A 198 2.36 -1.47 -16.79
N PHE A 199 3.69 -1.36 -16.97
CA PHE A 199 4.32 -0.72 -18.11
C PHE A 199 5.33 -1.64 -18.81
N THR A 200 5.47 -1.49 -20.13
CA THR A 200 6.39 -2.29 -20.98
C THR A 200 7.83 -2.24 -20.48
N ILE A 201 8.29 -1.05 -20.07
CA ILE A 201 9.64 -0.82 -19.54
C ILE A 201 9.89 -1.51 -18.19
N ASN A 202 8.84 -1.87 -17.44
CA ASN A 202 8.94 -2.68 -16.22
C ASN A 202 8.72 -4.17 -16.50
N GLY A 203 8.46 -4.54 -17.76
CA GLY A 203 8.20 -5.90 -18.22
C GLY A 203 9.45 -6.67 -18.67
N LEU A 204 10.64 -6.17 -18.35
CA LEU A 204 11.91 -6.79 -18.70
C LEU A 204 12.33 -7.80 -17.63
N MET A 205 12.92 -8.91 -18.07
CA MET A 205 13.45 -9.95 -17.19
C MET A 205 14.94 -10.17 -17.48
N PHE A 206 15.75 -10.30 -16.45
CA PHE A 206 17.19 -10.53 -16.59
C PHE A 206 17.61 -11.79 -15.85
N ASP A 207 18.21 -12.74 -16.56
CA ASP A 207 18.90 -13.89 -15.97
C ASP A 207 20.39 -13.58 -15.80
N PRO A 208 20.88 -13.38 -14.55
CA PRO A 208 22.27 -13.04 -14.28
C PRO A 208 23.24 -14.22 -14.48
N PHE A 209 22.75 -15.46 -14.54
CA PHE A 209 23.55 -16.66 -14.75
C PHE A 209 23.70 -16.98 -16.24
N ALA A 210 22.60 -16.91 -17.00
CA ALA A 210 22.64 -17.04 -18.45
C ALA A 210 23.18 -15.78 -19.14
N ARG A 211 23.25 -14.64 -18.43
CA ARG A 211 23.60 -13.32 -18.96
C ARG A 211 22.68 -12.88 -20.10
N ILE A 212 21.38 -13.16 -19.97
CA ILE A 212 20.37 -12.86 -20.99
C ILE A 212 19.30 -11.94 -20.40
N VAL A 213 18.98 -10.88 -21.14
CA VAL A 213 17.80 -10.04 -20.92
C VAL A 213 16.70 -10.45 -21.90
N TYR A 214 15.54 -10.78 -21.35
CA TYR A 214 14.34 -11.13 -22.08
C TYR A 214 13.42 -9.92 -22.20
N ASP A 215 13.05 -9.56 -23.42
CA ASP A 215 12.06 -8.55 -23.74
C ASP A 215 10.95 -9.15 -24.60
N TYR A 216 9.82 -9.42 -23.96
CA TYR A 216 8.63 -9.96 -24.62
C TYR A 216 7.60 -8.89 -25.01
N LEU A 217 7.75 -7.66 -24.53
CA LEU A 217 6.73 -6.61 -24.60
C LEU A 217 7.19 -5.35 -25.37
N GLY A 218 8.44 -5.33 -25.84
CA GLY A 218 9.03 -4.17 -26.49
C GLY A 218 9.52 -3.10 -25.51
N GLY A 219 9.82 -3.49 -24.26
CA GLY A 219 10.29 -2.58 -23.22
C GLY A 219 11.62 -1.89 -23.58
N LEU A 220 12.52 -2.57 -24.29
CA LEU A 220 13.81 -1.99 -24.71
C LEU A 220 13.61 -0.87 -25.74
N GLU A 221 12.68 -1.05 -26.67
CA GLU A 221 12.35 -0.02 -27.66
C GLU A 221 11.73 1.22 -26.98
N ASP A 222 10.88 1.00 -25.98
CA ASP A 222 10.26 2.07 -25.22
C ASP A 222 11.27 2.80 -24.33
N ILE A 223 12.25 2.10 -23.74
CA ILE A 223 13.38 2.72 -23.04
C ILE A 223 14.17 3.61 -24.00
N ARG A 224 14.55 3.09 -25.19
CA ARG A 224 15.30 3.87 -26.20
C ARG A 224 14.55 5.10 -26.68
N ARG A 225 13.22 5.01 -26.81
CA ARG A 225 12.35 6.12 -27.22
C ARG A 225 11.95 7.04 -26.04
N ALA A 226 12.43 6.77 -24.82
CA ALA A 226 12.04 7.43 -23.59
C ALA A 226 10.50 7.50 -23.42
N LYS A 227 9.81 6.37 -23.61
CA LYS A 227 8.36 6.26 -23.56
C LYS A 227 7.85 5.40 -22.41
N VAL A 228 6.81 5.88 -21.73
CA VAL A 228 5.99 5.09 -20.81
C VAL A 228 4.74 4.61 -21.54
N ARG A 229 4.65 3.29 -21.74
CA ARG A 229 3.52 2.61 -22.39
C ARG A 229 2.99 1.49 -21.49
N CYS A 230 1.66 1.37 -21.38
CA CYS A 230 1.01 0.28 -20.65
C CYS A 230 1.21 -1.07 -21.36
N VAL A 231 1.31 -2.17 -20.62
CA VAL A 231 1.45 -3.53 -21.21
C VAL A 231 0.19 -3.95 -21.96
N ILE A 232 -0.97 -3.71 -21.35
CA ILE A 232 -2.30 -3.88 -21.96
C ILE A 232 -2.87 -2.49 -22.32
N PRO A 233 -3.95 -2.42 -23.13
CA PRO A 233 -4.59 -1.15 -23.48
C PRO A 233 -4.82 -0.28 -22.24
N ALA A 234 -4.45 1.00 -22.33
CA ALA A 234 -4.37 1.86 -21.15
C ALA A 234 -5.74 2.08 -20.48
N SER A 235 -6.82 2.05 -21.26
CA SER A 235 -8.20 2.04 -20.77
C SER A 235 -8.45 0.89 -19.79
N ALA A 236 -8.20 -0.34 -20.21
CA ALA A 236 -8.39 -1.54 -19.38
C ALA A 236 -7.44 -1.54 -18.19
N SER A 237 -6.18 -1.15 -18.39
CA SER A 237 -5.17 -1.12 -17.33
C SER A 237 -5.55 -0.19 -16.18
N PHE A 238 -6.03 1.02 -16.50
CA PHE A 238 -6.39 2.02 -15.49
C PHE A 238 -7.77 1.79 -14.86
N ILE A 239 -8.68 1.10 -15.55
CA ILE A 239 -9.94 0.63 -14.95
C ILE A 239 -9.67 -0.50 -13.96
N GLU A 240 -8.77 -1.44 -14.30
CA GLU A 240 -8.36 -2.52 -13.41
C GLU A 240 -7.67 -1.99 -12.15
N ASP A 241 -6.75 -1.03 -12.31
CA ASP A 241 -6.04 -0.41 -11.21
C ASP A 241 -5.69 1.05 -11.54
N CYS A 242 -6.51 1.99 -11.06
CA CYS A 242 -6.30 3.42 -11.29
C CYS A 242 -5.04 3.97 -10.60
N ALA A 243 -4.45 3.24 -9.65
CA ALA A 243 -3.16 3.58 -9.06
C ALA A 243 -2.01 3.53 -10.08
N ARG A 244 -2.18 2.77 -11.19
CA ARG A 244 -1.25 2.76 -12.32
C ARG A 244 -1.09 4.13 -12.96
N ILE A 245 -2.10 5.00 -12.92
CA ILE A 245 -1.98 6.38 -13.45
C ILE A 245 -0.90 7.15 -12.67
N LEU A 246 -1.00 7.14 -11.34
CA LEU A 246 -0.03 7.81 -10.47
C LEU A 246 1.37 7.19 -10.59
N ARG A 247 1.45 5.84 -10.69
CA ARG A 247 2.72 5.15 -10.95
C ARG A 247 3.35 5.60 -12.28
N GLY A 248 2.56 5.71 -13.33
CA GLY A 248 2.99 6.19 -14.64
C GLY A 248 3.54 7.61 -14.57
N VAL A 249 2.83 8.52 -13.90
CA VAL A 249 3.26 9.93 -13.73
C VAL A 249 4.57 9.99 -12.95
N ARG A 250 4.69 9.20 -11.87
CA ARG A 250 5.91 9.10 -11.09
C ARG A 250 7.09 8.60 -11.94
N ILE A 251 6.90 7.55 -12.74
CA ILE A 251 7.96 7.01 -13.60
C ILE A 251 8.36 8.02 -14.68
N ALA A 252 7.39 8.64 -15.34
CA ALA A 252 7.62 9.67 -16.35
C ALA A 252 8.42 10.85 -15.78
N GLY A 253 8.03 11.38 -14.62
CA GLY A 253 8.75 12.47 -13.94
C GLY A 253 10.14 12.06 -13.45
N ARG A 254 10.29 10.85 -12.89
CA ARG A 254 11.58 10.37 -12.37
C ARG A 254 12.60 10.08 -13.47
N LEU A 255 12.16 9.63 -14.64
CA LEU A 255 13.04 9.22 -15.74
C LEU A 255 13.13 10.26 -16.86
N GLY A 256 12.30 11.30 -16.86
CA GLY A 256 12.18 12.24 -17.98
C GLY A 256 11.48 11.64 -19.20
N PHE A 257 10.73 10.54 -19.03
CA PHE A 257 10.06 9.85 -20.13
C PHE A 257 8.72 10.51 -20.45
N ARG A 258 8.28 10.38 -21.71
CA ARG A 258 6.96 10.84 -22.18
C ARG A 258 5.99 9.67 -22.24
N PHE A 259 4.70 9.91 -22.01
CA PHE A 259 3.70 8.88 -22.25
C PHE A 259 3.52 8.59 -23.75
N SER A 260 3.18 7.34 -24.07
CA SER A 260 2.64 7.00 -25.40
C SER A 260 1.34 7.78 -25.66
N ARG A 261 0.94 7.98 -26.93
CA ARG A 261 -0.27 8.76 -27.27
C ARG A 261 -1.53 8.19 -26.61
N GLU A 262 -1.69 6.86 -26.66
CA GLU A 262 -2.80 6.15 -26.02
C GLU A 262 -2.75 6.30 -24.50
N THR A 263 -1.59 6.04 -23.88
CA THR A 263 -1.41 6.16 -22.43
C THR A 263 -1.71 7.58 -21.95
N ALA A 264 -1.21 8.60 -22.65
CA ALA A 264 -1.44 10.00 -22.33
C ALA A 264 -2.93 10.38 -22.41
N HIS A 265 -3.66 9.83 -23.38
CA HIS A 265 -5.10 10.06 -23.53
C HIS A 265 -5.86 9.52 -22.32
N PHE A 266 -5.66 8.23 -21.97
CA PHE A 266 -6.37 7.61 -20.86
C PHE A 266 -5.91 8.08 -19.48
N VAL A 267 -4.67 8.55 -19.33
CA VAL A 267 -4.23 9.25 -18.11
C VAL A 267 -5.09 10.49 -17.87
N LYS A 268 -5.42 11.26 -18.92
CA LYS A 268 -6.27 12.45 -18.79
C LYS A 268 -7.74 12.09 -18.58
N GLU A 269 -8.26 11.17 -19.39
CA GLU A 269 -9.66 10.76 -19.35
C GLU A 269 -10.05 10.14 -18.00
N LEU A 270 -9.19 9.26 -17.46
CA LEU A 270 -9.46 8.53 -16.22
C LEU A 270 -8.85 9.19 -14.99
N ALA A 271 -8.30 10.41 -15.09
CA ALA A 271 -7.69 11.11 -13.97
C ALA A 271 -8.63 11.25 -12.76
N SER A 272 -9.92 11.48 -12.99
CA SER A 272 -10.93 11.61 -11.93
C SER A 272 -11.15 10.32 -11.13
N SER A 273 -10.82 9.16 -11.70
CA SER A 273 -10.92 7.86 -11.00
C SER A 273 -9.95 7.75 -9.83
N ILE A 274 -8.85 8.53 -9.84
CA ILE A 274 -7.87 8.60 -8.74
C ILE A 274 -8.54 9.07 -7.45
N SER A 275 -9.57 9.91 -7.51
CA SER A 275 -10.29 10.38 -6.32
C SER A 275 -11.01 9.25 -5.56
N LYS A 276 -11.22 8.09 -6.22
CA LYS A 276 -11.79 6.89 -5.61
C LYS A 276 -10.74 6.01 -4.93
N LEU A 277 -9.45 6.26 -5.14
CA LEU A 277 -8.41 5.54 -4.43
C LEU A 277 -8.48 5.92 -2.96
N ASP A 278 -8.46 4.89 -2.10
CA ASP A 278 -8.11 5.12 -0.72
C ASP A 278 -6.67 5.63 -0.66
N LYS A 279 -6.53 6.91 -0.28
CA LYS A 279 -5.25 7.62 -0.26
C LYS A 279 -4.29 6.92 0.71
N ALA A 280 -4.78 6.42 1.84
CA ALA A 280 -3.97 5.75 2.85
C ALA A 280 -3.38 4.43 2.30
N SER A 281 -4.24 3.54 1.79
CA SER A 281 -3.82 2.29 1.15
C SER A 281 -2.84 2.50 0.00
N TYR A 282 -3.07 3.52 -0.85
CA TYR A 282 -2.16 3.83 -1.95
C TYR A 282 -0.78 4.26 -1.45
N PHE A 283 -0.70 5.22 -0.52
CA PHE A 283 0.58 5.69 0.02
C PHE A 283 1.38 4.55 0.67
N ILE A 284 0.72 3.70 1.46
CA ILE A 284 1.36 2.58 2.15
C ILE A 284 1.85 1.52 1.15
N SER A 285 1.05 1.18 0.13
CA SER A 285 1.48 0.25 -0.94
C SER A 285 2.72 0.71 -1.71
N GLN A 286 3.00 2.01 -1.69
CA GLN A 286 4.16 2.61 -2.36
C GLN A 286 5.34 2.84 -1.40
N GLY A 287 5.27 2.34 -0.16
CA GLY A 287 6.30 2.55 0.86
C GLY A 287 6.44 4.02 1.27
N PHE A 288 5.40 4.84 1.10
CA PHE A 288 5.43 6.25 1.46
C PHE A 288 5.55 6.41 2.97
N ARG A 289 6.54 7.21 3.40
CA ARG A 289 6.72 7.63 4.79
C ARG A 289 6.49 9.12 4.89
N ARG A 290 5.66 9.54 5.86
CA ARG A 290 5.58 10.96 6.22
C ARG A 290 6.92 11.38 6.83
N ARG A 291 7.44 12.53 6.39
CA ARG A 291 8.72 13.07 6.89
C ARG A 291 8.59 13.52 8.34
N ASP A 292 7.40 13.99 8.71
CA ASP A 292 6.97 14.19 10.09
C ASP A 292 6.56 12.82 10.67
N LYS A 293 7.45 12.18 11.41
CA LYS A 293 7.27 10.81 11.96
C LYS A 293 5.97 10.59 12.77
N ARG A 294 5.29 11.67 13.18
CA ARG A 294 4.16 11.75 14.13
C ARG A 294 2.85 11.03 13.73
N SER A 295 2.71 10.55 12.50
CA SER A 295 1.46 9.88 12.06
C SER A 295 1.70 8.54 11.37
N ASN A 296 2.93 8.02 11.42
CA ASN A 296 3.22 6.72 10.80
C ASN A 296 2.49 5.59 11.54
N MET A 297 2.32 5.67 12.87
CA MET A 297 1.54 4.68 13.62
C MET A 297 0.05 4.72 13.24
N LEU A 298 -0.54 5.92 13.10
CA LEU A 298 -1.93 6.07 12.66
C LEU A 298 -2.19 5.46 11.29
N LEU A 299 -1.28 5.71 10.34
CA LEU A 299 -1.34 5.11 9.01
C LEU A 299 -1.25 3.59 9.07
N SER A 300 -0.35 3.05 9.91
CA SER A 300 -0.25 1.60 10.12
C SER A 300 -1.50 1.02 10.77
N LEU A 301 -2.08 1.68 11.78
CA LEU A 301 -3.34 1.26 12.42
C LEU A 301 -4.48 1.16 11.41
N PHE A 302 -4.63 2.16 10.53
CA PHE A 302 -5.64 2.11 9.46
C PHE A 302 -5.33 1.05 8.41
N SER A 303 -4.07 0.87 8.02
CA SER A 303 -3.70 -0.22 7.11
C SER A 303 -4.01 -1.60 7.69
N THR A 304 -3.73 -1.82 8.97
CA THR A 304 -4.07 -3.05 9.68
C THR A 304 -5.59 -3.24 9.71
N LEU A 305 -6.36 -2.18 9.97
CA LEU A 305 -7.81 -2.21 9.89
C LEU A 305 -8.31 -2.62 8.49
N ASP A 306 -7.77 -2.01 7.44
CA ASP A 306 -8.12 -2.33 6.04
C ASP A 306 -7.71 -3.75 5.62
N ASN A 307 -6.65 -4.29 6.23
CA ASN A 307 -6.23 -5.69 6.00
C ASN A 307 -7.14 -6.70 6.71
N LEU A 308 -7.74 -6.31 7.84
CA LEU A 308 -8.66 -7.14 8.61
C LEU A 308 -10.07 -7.11 8.01
N LEU A 309 -10.56 -5.94 7.61
CA LEU A 309 -11.89 -5.74 7.07
C LEU A 309 -11.94 -6.04 5.56
N ALA A 310 -13.02 -6.69 5.12
CA ALA A 310 -13.25 -6.89 3.70
C ALA A 310 -13.77 -5.59 3.06
N PRO A 311 -13.31 -5.24 1.84
CA PRO A 311 -13.89 -4.13 1.09
C PRO A 311 -15.40 -4.36 0.91
N ASP A 312 -16.16 -3.27 0.97
CA ASP A 312 -17.64 -3.24 0.84
C ASP A 312 -18.42 -3.92 1.96
N ARG A 313 -17.82 -4.13 3.15
CA ARG A 313 -18.54 -4.60 4.33
C ARG A 313 -18.77 -3.48 5.34
N PRO A 314 -19.95 -3.44 5.99
CA PRO A 314 -20.29 -2.37 6.92
C PRO A 314 -19.44 -2.43 8.20
N CYS A 315 -18.99 -1.26 8.66
CA CYS A 315 -18.29 -1.07 9.92
C CYS A 315 -18.84 0.17 10.62
N HIS A 316 -19.17 0.06 11.90
CA HIS A 316 -19.67 1.20 12.66
C HIS A 316 -18.57 2.26 12.87
N SER A 317 -18.92 3.54 12.76
CA SER A 317 -17.96 4.66 12.83
C SER A 317 -17.23 4.79 14.16
N SER A 318 -17.77 4.20 15.24
CA SER A 318 -17.14 4.22 16.56
C SER A 318 -15.77 3.54 16.57
N LEU A 319 -15.53 2.53 15.73
CA LEU A 319 -14.23 1.88 15.64
C LEU A 319 -13.13 2.83 15.13
N TRP A 320 -13.44 3.62 14.11
CA TRP A 320 -12.52 4.59 13.52
C TRP A 320 -12.17 5.70 14.50
N ILE A 321 -13.18 6.20 15.22
CA ILE A 321 -12.99 7.24 16.24
C ILE A 321 -12.22 6.68 17.44
N ALA A 322 -12.48 5.42 17.83
CA ALA A 322 -11.73 4.75 18.89
C ALA A 322 -10.23 4.65 18.55
N ILE A 323 -9.90 4.25 17.31
CA ILE A 323 -8.51 4.19 16.84
C ILE A 323 -7.87 5.58 16.83
N LEU A 324 -8.60 6.61 16.38
CA LEU A 324 -8.11 7.98 16.35
C LEU A 324 -7.85 8.54 17.76
N ALA A 325 -8.80 8.36 18.69
CA ALA A 325 -8.65 8.79 20.08
C ALA A 325 -7.50 8.06 20.77
N PHE A 326 -7.36 6.76 20.52
CA PHE A 326 -6.25 5.95 21.00
C PHE A 326 -4.90 6.44 20.46
N HIS A 327 -4.77 6.66 19.16
CA HIS A 327 -3.54 7.19 18.57
C HIS A 327 -3.21 8.58 19.13
N LYS A 328 -4.20 9.47 19.24
CA LYS A 328 -4.00 10.81 19.80
C LYS A 328 -3.49 10.76 21.24
N ALA A 329 -3.98 9.83 22.06
CA ALA A 329 -3.47 9.61 23.41
C ALA A 329 -1.99 9.23 23.42
N LEU A 330 -1.56 8.37 22.50
CA LEU A 330 -0.14 7.98 22.35
C LEU A 330 0.74 9.09 21.78
N VAL A 331 0.20 9.95 20.91
CA VAL A 331 0.90 11.14 20.43
C VAL A 331 1.13 12.14 21.56
N ASP A 332 0.11 12.34 22.42
CA ASP A 332 0.21 13.25 23.57
C ASP A 332 1.15 12.70 24.64
N ARG A 333 1.15 11.38 24.83
CA ARG A 333 2.02 10.71 25.78
C ARG A 333 2.41 9.32 25.28
N PRO A 334 3.62 9.19 24.68
CA PRO A 334 4.14 7.91 24.24
C PRO A 334 4.18 6.89 25.37
N ARG A 335 3.92 5.62 25.06
CA ARG A 335 3.80 4.53 26.05
C ARG A 335 4.71 3.37 25.72
N ASP A 336 5.00 2.60 26.76
CA ASP A 336 5.65 1.30 26.60
C ASP A 336 4.76 0.36 25.75
N PRO A 337 5.31 -0.39 24.80
CA PRO A 337 4.58 -1.40 24.02
C PRO A 337 3.81 -2.42 24.88
N LEU A 338 4.31 -2.80 26.06
CA LEU A 338 3.63 -3.68 27.01
C LEU A 338 2.37 -3.03 27.58
N VAL A 339 2.42 -1.74 27.93
CA VAL A 339 1.24 -0.98 28.41
C VAL A 339 0.18 -0.93 27.32
N VAL A 340 0.59 -0.70 26.07
CA VAL A 340 -0.31 -0.72 24.91
C VAL A 340 -0.94 -2.11 24.71
N ALA A 341 -0.17 -3.17 24.87
CA ALA A 341 -0.66 -4.54 24.76
C ALA A 341 -1.64 -4.89 25.89
N ALA A 342 -1.30 -4.54 27.12
CA ALA A 342 -2.13 -4.73 28.31
C ALA A 342 -3.46 -3.99 28.17
N PHE A 343 -3.41 -2.73 27.71
CA PHE A 343 -4.59 -1.93 27.40
C PHE A 343 -5.46 -2.60 26.33
N SER A 344 -4.86 -3.04 25.22
CA SER A 344 -5.57 -3.74 24.14
C SER A 344 -6.24 -5.04 24.64
N ALA A 345 -5.53 -5.82 25.47
CA ALA A 345 -6.05 -7.03 26.09
C ALA A 345 -7.21 -6.72 27.05
N ALA A 346 -7.08 -5.67 27.88
CA ALA A 346 -8.13 -5.23 28.79
C ALA A 346 -9.40 -4.85 28.02
N VAL A 347 -9.27 -4.11 26.92
CA VAL A 347 -10.39 -3.78 26.02
C VAL A 347 -11.01 -5.05 25.44
N HIS A 348 -10.21 -6.02 24.97
CA HIS A 348 -10.74 -7.27 24.42
C HIS A 348 -11.50 -8.13 25.44
N CYS A 349 -10.96 -8.25 26.65
CA CYS A 349 -11.48 -9.09 27.73
C CYS A 349 -12.56 -8.40 28.57
N GLY A 350 -12.85 -7.13 28.31
CA GLY A 350 -13.85 -6.35 29.05
C GLY A 350 -13.42 -6.01 30.47
N GLY A 351 -12.14 -5.67 30.69
CA GLY A 351 -11.61 -5.18 31.97
C GLY A 351 -11.14 -6.26 32.95
N SER A 352 -10.92 -7.48 32.50
CA SER A 352 -10.51 -8.60 33.35
C SER A 352 -9.00 -8.57 33.65
N LEU A 353 -8.62 -8.13 34.85
CA LEU A 353 -7.21 -7.97 35.26
C LEU A 353 -6.37 -9.25 35.18
N SER A 354 -6.95 -10.40 35.53
CA SER A 354 -6.26 -11.70 35.45
C SER A 354 -5.88 -12.07 34.01
N ASP A 355 -6.73 -11.71 33.05
CA ASP A 355 -6.49 -11.99 31.63
C ASP A 355 -5.44 -11.03 31.07
N VAL A 356 -5.42 -9.77 31.54
CA VAL A 356 -4.42 -8.76 31.17
C VAL A 356 -3.02 -9.20 31.58
N LEU A 357 -2.82 -9.57 32.85
CA LEU A 357 -1.52 -10.03 33.35
C LEU A 357 -1.08 -11.33 32.65
N GLY A 358 -2.02 -12.24 32.40
CA GLY A 358 -1.77 -13.47 31.66
C GLY A 358 -1.37 -13.26 30.19
N VAL A 359 -1.82 -12.18 29.55
CA VAL A 359 -1.40 -11.79 28.20
C VAL A 359 -0.05 -11.08 28.25
N ALA A 360 0.13 -10.10 29.14
CA ALA A 360 1.38 -9.35 29.28
C ALA A 360 2.58 -10.27 29.54
N GLY A 361 2.44 -11.24 30.45
CA GLY A 361 3.50 -12.22 30.74
C GLY A 361 3.82 -13.20 29.60
N LYS A 362 3.00 -13.25 28.54
CA LYS A 362 3.22 -14.12 27.37
C LYS A 362 3.79 -13.36 26.16
N ILE A 363 3.92 -12.04 26.25
CA ILE A 363 4.46 -11.24 25.14
C ILE A 363 5.98 -11.36 25.17
N SER A 364 6.50 -12.24 24.32
CA SER A 364 7.93 -12.36 24.01
C SER A 364 8.29 -11.77 22.64
N GLN A 365 7.31 -11.24 21.92
CA GLN A 365 7.50 -10.71 20.56
C GLN A 365 8.19 -9.35 20.56
N PRO A 366 9.13 -9.10 19.64
CA PRO A 366 9.63 -7.76 19.41
C PRO A 366 8.51 -6.87 18.86
N HIS A 367 8.47 -5.63 19.35
CA HIS A 367 7.54 -4.62 18.89
C HIS A 367 8.16 -3.84 17.72
N ASP A 368 7.31 -3.13 16.98
CA ASP A 368 7.75 -2.26 15.89
C ASP A 368 8.38 -0.96 16.44
N THR A 369 9.71 -0.86 16.38
CA THR A 369 10.50 0.29 16.84
C THR A 369 10.41 1.53 15.93
N ARG A 370 9.63 1.45 14.83
CA ARG A 370 9.51 2.56 13.87
C ARG A 370 8.57 3.68 14.35
N PHE A 371 7.77 3.45 15.38
CA PHE A 371 6.77 4.40 15.86
C PHE A 371 7.31 5.29 16.97
N SER A 372 7.20 6.61 16.80
CA SER A 372 7.58 7.60 17.82
C SER A 372 6.61 7.66 19.00
N GLU A 373 5.43 7.11 18.81
CA GLU A 373 4.34 6.97 19.77
C GLU A 373 4.59 5.82 20.78
N LEU A 374 5.60 4.98 20.51
CA LEU A 374 6.04 3.90 21.39
C LEU A 374 7.40 4.25 21.99
N LEU A 375 7.56 3.99 23.29
CA LEU A 375 8.84 4.11 23.98
C LEU A 375 9.70 2.87 23.72
N ASP A 376 11.02 3.02 23.87
CA ASP A 376 11.92 1.87 23.97
C ASP A 376 11.50 1.01 25.16
N PHE A 377 11.55 -0.31 24.99
CA PHE A 377 11.08 -1.28 25.98
C PHE A 377 11.70 -1.02 27.36
N ARG A 378 10.84 -0.71 28.34
CA ARG A 378 11.20 -0.58 29.75
C ARG A 378 10.74 -1.83 30.48
N ILE A 379 11.58 -2.32 31.39
CA ILE A 379 11.17 -3.33 32.34
C ILE A 379 10.15 -2.64 33.26
N VAL A 380 8.87 -2.99 33.14
CA VAL A 380 7.87 -2.50 34.07
C VAL A 380 8.17 -3.10 35.44
N GLU A 381 8.37 -2.24 36.44
CA GLU A 381 8.94 -2.62 37.73
C GLU A 381 8.00 -3.51 38.58
N SER A 382 6.68 -3.48 38.32
CA SER A 382 5.68 -4.32 38.97
C SER A 382 4.37 -4.43 38.17
N ASP A 383 3.55 -5.46 38.45
CA ASP A 383 2.20 -5.59 37.88
C ASP A 383 1.30 -4.40 38.25
N GLU A 384 1.48 -3.80 39.43
CA GLU A 384 0.75 -2.61 39.87
C GLU A 384 1.10 -1.39 39.01
N ALA A 385 2.39 -1.18 38.72
CA ALA A 385 2.83 -0.10 37.84
C ALA A 385 2.28 -0.25 36.41
N LEU A 386 2.21 -1.48 35.88
CA LEU A 386 1.60 -1.76 34.58
C LEU A 386 0.13 -1.36 34.55
N LEU A 387 -0.62 -1.70 35.61
CA LEU A 387 -2.04 -1.37 35.73
C LEU A 387 -2.25 0.14 35.85
N ASP A 388 -1.43 0.84 36.63
CA ASP A 388 -1.50 2.30 36.77
C ASP A 388 -1.23 3.00 35.44
N GLU A 389 -0.21 2.58 34.70
CA GLU A 389 0.07 3.12 33.37
C GLU A 389 -1.05 2.84 32.35
N MET A 390 -1.67 1.66 32.43
CA MET A 390 -2.83 1.29 31.61
C MET A 390 -4.05 2.17 31.93
N MET A 391 -4.32 2.42 33.21
CA MET A 391 -5.40 3.30 33.65
C MET A 391 -5.17 4.74 33.23
N ASP A 392 -3.92 5.21 33.35
CA ASP A 392 -3.50 6.53 32.90
C ASP A 392 -3.68 6.65 31.37
N LEU A 393 -3.29 5.64 30.58
CA LEU A 393 -3.57 5.62 29.14
C LEU A 393 -5.08 5.71 28.85
N ALA A 394 -5.94 5.00 29.59
CA ALA A 394 -7.39 5.08 29.42
C ALA A 394 -7.93 6.51 29.67
N THR A 395 -7.41 7.21 30.68
CA THR A 395 -7.74 8.61 30.96
C THR A 395 -7.31 9.53 29.81
N TYR A 396 -6.14 9.30 29.21
CA TYR A 396 -5.70 10.08 28.05
C TYR A 396 -6.56 9.83 26.80
N VAL A 397 -7.03 8.59 26.59
CA VAL A 397 -7.97 8.28 25.49
C VAL A 397 -9.29 9.02 25.68
N GLU A 398 -9.84 9.03 26.90
CA GLU A 398 -11.04 9.79 27.22
C GLU A 398 -10.83 11.30 27.01
N ALA A 399 -9.69 11.85 27.49
CA ALA A 399 -9.37 13.25 27.30
C ALA A 399 -9.22 13.63 25.82
N ALA A 400 -8.58 12.77 25.01
CA ALA A 400 -8.48 12.94 23.57
C ALA A 400 -9.86 12.95 22.92
N LEU A 401 -10.74 12.02 23.30
CA LEU A 401 -12.11 11.95 22.80
C LEU A 401 -12.91 13.22 23.14
N ARG A 402 -12.81 13.73 24.37
CA ARG A 402 -13.46 14.99 24.79
C ARG A 402 -12.98 16.17 23.95
N LYS A 403 -11.67 16.29 23.72
CA LYS A 403 -11.09 17.33 22.84
C LYS A 403 -11.60 17.23 21.41
N MET A 404 -11.86 16.01 20.91
CA MET A 404 -12.41 15.78 19.57
C MET A 404 -13.91 16.07 19.45
N THR A 405 -14.61 16.32 20.56
CA THR A 405 -16.02 16.76 20.60
C THR A 405 -16.20 18.24 20.91
N ASP A 406 -15.11 18.94 21.22
CA ASP A 406 -15.11 20.31 21.69
C ASP A 406 -14.61 21.26 20.59
N GLU A 407 -15.47 22.20 20.20
CA GLU A 407 -15.23 23.16 19.13
C GLU A 407 -13.97 24.01 19.37
N TYR A 408 -13.69 24.40 20.62
CA TYR A 408 -12.56 25.24 20.96
C TYR A 408 -11.24 24.52 20.71
N PHE A 409 -11.08 23.28 21.19
CA PHE A 409 -9.85 22.52 21.02
C PHE A 409 -9.58 22.17 19.56
N ILE A 410 -10.64 21.90 18.79
CA ILE A 410 -10.55 21.63 17.36
C ILE A 410 -10.13 22.88 16.60
N SER A 411 -10.79 24.01 16.87
CA SER A 411 -10.46 25.29 16.25
C SER A 411 -9.00 25.65 16.53
N GLN A 412 -8.55 25.48 17.77
CA GLN A 412 -7.15 25.67 18.16
C GLN A 412 -6.22 24.74 17.38
N ALA A 413 -6.51 23.45 17.28
CA ALA A 413 -5.69 22.51 16.50
C ALA A 413 -5.64 22.87 15.00
N LEU A 414 -6.73 23.40 14.43
CA LEU A 414 -6.78 23.84 13.03
C LEU A 414 -5.97 25.12 12.79
N THR A 415 -5.74 25.97 13.80
CA THR A 415 -4.89 27.17 13.64
C THR A 415 -3.45 26.83 13.24
N GLU A 416 -2.97 25.64 13.59
CA GLU A 416 -1.64 25.16 13.20
C GLU A 416 -1.53 24.87 11.69
N TYR A 417 -2.66 24.83 10.96
CA TYR A 417 -2.74 24.48 9.54
C TYR A 417 -3.41 25.60 8.74
N PRO A 418 -2.68 26.68 8.38
CA PRO A 418 -3.26 27.86 7.73
C PRO A 418 -3.85 27.60 6.33
N GLN A 419 -3.52 26.46 5.72
CA GLN A 419 -4.06 26.01 4.43
C GLN A 419 -5.31 25.11 4.58
N ALA A 420 -5.66 24.71 5.80
CA ALA A 420 -6.88 23.94 6.03
C ALA A 420 -8.09 24.85 5.76
N PRO A 421 -9.13 24.36 5.06
CA PRO A 421 -10.36 25.12 4.92
C PRO A 421 -10.86 25.44 6.33
N LYS A 422 -11.05 26.73 6.65
CA LYS A 422 -11.74 27.15 7.89
C LYS A 422 -13.07 26.39 7.92
N SER A 423 -13.17 25.42 8.80
CA SER A 423 -14.33 24.57 8.92
C SER A 423 -14.70 24.58 10.38
N ASP A 424 -15.76 25.30 10.72
CA ASP A 424 -16.41 25.30 12.03
C ASP A 424 -17.17 23.97 12.27
N LEU A 425 -16.76 22.89 11.57
CA LEU A 425 -17.39 21.59 11.61
C LEU A 425 -16.37 20.57 12.09
N VAL A 426 -16.46 20.23 13.37
CA VAL A 426 -16.24 18.85 13.77
C VAL A 426 -17.44 18.42 14.57
N PHE A 427 -18.21 17.51 14.00
CA PHE A 427 -19.26 16.84 14.74
C PHE A 427 -18.93 15.36 14.74
N ILE A 428 -17.99 14.95 15.59
CA ILE A 428 -18.20 13.67 16.27
C ILE A 428 -19.37 13.96 17.22
N PRO A 429 -20.59 13.49 16.91
CA PRO A 429 -21.73 13.83 17.73
C PRO A 429 -21.51 13.28 19.13
N TRP A 430 -21.93 14.01 20.17
CA TRP A 430 -21.79 13.57 21.55
C TRP A 430 -22.30 12.14 21.77
N ALA A 431 -23.42 11.77 21.13
CA ALA A 431 -23.95 10.40 21.17
C ALA A 431 -23.00 9.35 20.58
N LEU A 432 -22.24 9.68 19.53
CA LEU A 432 -21.21 8.80 18.98
C LEU A 432 -19.99 8.73 19.90
N SER A 433 -19.60 9.84 20.51
CA SER A 433 -18.56 9.88 21.53
C SER A 433 -18.89 8.97 22.72
N GLN A 434 -20.12 8.99 23.21
CA GLN A 434 -20.56 8.07 24.28
C GLN A 434 -20.43 6.60 23.88
N LYS A 435 -20.75 6.26 22.63
CA LYS A 435 -20.52 4.90 22.10
C LYS A 435 -19.04 4.53 22.04
N VAL A 436 -18.16 5.49 21.78
CA VAL A 436 -16.70 5.27 21.76
C VAL A 436 -16.17 5.11 23.18
N ASP A 437 -16.63 5.93 24.12
CA ASP A 437 -16.21 5.84 25.53
C ASP A 437 -16.57 4.46 26.13
N ALA A 438 -17.75 3.94 25.80
CA ALA A 438 -18.19 2.60 26.20
C ALA A 438 -17.25 1.47 25.72
N ILE A 439 -16.43 1.68 24.68
CA ILE A 439 -15.42 0.70 24.25
C ILE A 439 -14.33 0.57 25.33
N PHE A 440 -13.91 1.68 25.92
CA PHE A 440 -12.77 1.78 26.83
C PHE A 440 -13.15 1.81 28.32
N GLU A 441 -14.42 2.07 28.64
CA GLU A 441 -14.95 2.15 30.00
C GLU A 441 -14.57 0.95 30.88
N CYS A 442 -14.53 -0.25 30.30
CA CYS A 442 -14.15 -1.48 31.00
C CYS A 442 -12.70 -1.47 31.53
N VAL A 443 -11.80 -0.68 30.94
CA VAL A 443 -10.43 -0.53 31.46
C VAL A 443 -10.47 0.22 32.79
N ARG A 444 -11.24 1.33 32.86
CA ARG A 444 -11.34 2.19 34.05
C ARG A 444 -12.21 1.61 35.16
N ARG A 445 -13.31 0.93 34.81
CA ARG A 445 -14.30 0.41 35.77
C ARG A 445 -14.06 -1.05 36.17
N GLY A 446 -13.09 -1.71 35.55
CA GLY A 446 -12.84 -3.13 35.73
C GLY A 446 -13.89 -4.02 35.04
N LYS A 447 -13.89 -5.30 35.42
CA LYS A 447 -14.60 -6.36 34.69
C LYS A 447 -16.11 -6.09 34.54
N GLU A 448 -16.56 -5.99 33.29
CA GLU A 448 -17.95 -5.73 32.96
C GLU A 448 -18.83 -6.98 33.19
N LYS A 449 -19.89 -6.84 34.01
CA LYS A 449 -20.78 -7.95 34.38
C LYS A 449 -21.53 -8.47 33.13
N GLY A 450 -21.42 -9.78 32.89
CA GLY A 450 -22.10 -10.44 31.77
C GLY A 450 -21.43 -10.26 30.40
N PHE A 451 -20.34 -9.48 30.31
CA PHE A 451 -19.58 -9.36 29.08
C PHE A 451 -18.93 -10.69 28.70
N ARG A 452 -19.12 -11.10 27.44
CA ARG A 452 -18.47 -12.28 26.87
C ARG A 452 -17.55 -11.83 25.75
N GLN A 453 -16.25 -11.99 25.97
CA GLN A 453 -15.25 -11.74 24.94
C GLN A 453 -15.48 -12.66 23.73
N LYS A 454 -15.27 -12.13 22.54
CA LYS A 454 -15.37 -12.91 21.32
C LYS A 454 -14.28 -13.98 21.27
N ARG A 455 -14.68 -15.22 20.95
CA ARG A 455 -13.76 -16.34 20.70
C ARG A 455 -13.65 -16.62 19.20
N GLY A 456 -12.43 -16.80 18.72
CA GLY A 456 -12.14 -17.09 17.31
C GLY A 456 -11.82 -15.85 16.46
N SER A 457 -11.37 -16.09 15.22
CA SER A 457 -10.79 -15.07 14.34
C SER A 457 -11.74 -14.54 13.24
N LYS A 458 -12.94 -15.11 13.14
CA LYS A 458 -13.93 -14.76 12.10
C LYS A 458 -14.70 -13.49 12.51
N ILE A 459 -14.66 -12.48 11.66
CA ILE A 459 -15.38 -11.21 11.86
C ILE A 459 -16.88 -11.40 11.64
N ASP A 460 -17.69 -10.92 12.59
CA ASP A 460 -19.14 -10.83 12.47
C ASP A 460 -19.50 -9.41 11.99
N TYR A 461 -19.65 -9.27 10.68
CA TYR A 461 -19.93 -7.97 10.05
C TYR A 461 -21.32 -7.40 10.41
N GLU A 462 -22.28 -8.23 10.83
CA GLU A 462 -23.59 -7.75 11.27
C GLU A 462 -23.47 -7.08 12.64
N SER A 463 -22.80 -7.75 13.58
CA SER A 463 -22.52 -7.19 14.89
C SER A 463 -21.58 -5.97 14.81
N LEU A 464 -20.63 -5.97 13.88
CA LEU A 464 -19.73 -4.83 13.63
C LEU A 464 -20.48 -3.63 13.06
N ALA A 465 -21.40 -3.84 12.12
CA ALA A 465 -22.23 -2.78 11.53
C ALA A 465 -23.14 -2.10 12.57
N LEU A 466 -23.69 -2.90 13.49
CA LEU A 466 -24.54 -2.43 14.58
C LEU A 466 -23.75 -1.77 15.72
N GLY A 467 -22.41 -1.85 15.69
CA GLY A 467 -21.56 -1.29 16.73
C GLY A 467 -21.62 -2.06 18.05
N LYS A 468 -21.87 -3.38 18.02
CA LYS A 468 -21.91 -4.19 19.24
C LYS A 468 -20.53 -4.25 19.88
N LEU A 469 -20.47 -4.00 21.20
CA LEU A 469 -19.21 -3.83 21.93
C LEU A 469 -18.25 -5.02 21.81
N HIS A 470 -18.75 -6.26 21.89
CA HIS A 470 -17.88 -7.44 21.82
C HIS A 470 -17.12 -7.55 20.50
N GLU A 471 -17.75 -7.15 19.38
CA GLU A 471 -17.14 -7.18 18.06
C GLU A 471 -16.19 -6.00 17.88
N ILE A 472 -16.63 -4.79 18.25
CA ILE A 472 -15.83 -3.57 18.16
C ILE A 472 -14.56 -3.68 19.01
N ARG A 473 -14.67 -4.12 20.26
CA ARG A 473 -13.53 -4.33 21.17
C ARG A 473 -12.57 -5.39 20.63
N HIS A 474 -13.09 -6.48 20.05
CA HIS A 474 -12.26 -7.51 19.44
C HIS A 474 -11.48 -7.01 18.23
N ILE A 475 -12.13 -6.30 17.31
CA ILE A 475 -11.45 -5.74 16.12
C ILE A 475 -10.46 -4.64 16.53
N PHE A 476 -10.85 -3.74 17.43
CA PHE A 476 -9.95 -2.71 17.96
C PHE A 476 -8.69 -3.33 18.55
N ALA A 477 -8.85 -4.30 19.46
CA ALA A 477 -7.71 -4.92 20.12
C ALA A 477 -6.78 -5.62 19.13
N ARG A 478 -7.35 -6.30 18.14
CA ARG A 478 -6.59 -6.96 17.08
C ARG A 478 -5.84 -5.96 16.18
N VAL A 479 -6.47 -4.84 15.81
CA VAL A 479 -5.82 -3.77 15.04
C VAL A 479 -4.63 -3.20 15.80
N VAL A 480 -4.81 -2.88 17.09
CA VAL A 480 -3.73 -2.34 17.93
C VAL A 480 -2.61 -3.37 18.08
N PHE A 481 -2.94 -4.61 18.44
CA PHE A 481 -1.96 -5.66 18.68
C PHE A 481 -1.17 -6.01 17.41
N ASP A 482 -1.84 -6.26 16.29
CA ASP A 482 -1.19 -6.58 15.01
C ASP A 482 -0.39 -5.40 14.44
N THR A 483 -0.64 -4.16 14.89
CA THR A 483 0.15 -2.99 14.51
C THR A 483 1.41 -2.84 15.37
N VAL A 484 1.31 -3.06 16.69
CA VAL A 484 2.45 -2.91 17.62
C VAL A 484 3.38 -4.13 17.59
N PHE A 485 2.80 -5.34 17.54
CA PHE A 485 3.49 -6.63 17.50
C PHE A 485 3.10 -7.35 16.21
N PRO A 486 3.52 -6.83 15.05
CA PRO A 486 3.11 -7.41 13.80
C PRO A 486 3.68 -8.83 13.66
N PRO A 487 2.90 -9.78 13.07
CA PRO A 487 3.25 -11.19 13.08
C PRO A 487 4.55 -11.54 12.33
N HIS A 488 5.06 -10.63 11.50
CA HIS A 488 6.35 -10.77 10.80
C HIS A 488 7.57 -10.56 11.70
N LEU A 489 7.38 -10.04 12.91
CA LEU A 489 8.44 -9.88 13.91
C LEU A 489 8.58 -11.10 14.83
N LYS A 490 7.76 -12.15 14.68
CA LYS A 490 7.99 -13.42 15.39
C LYS A 490 9.17 -14.14 14.76
N ASP A 491 10.27 -14.24 15.52
CA ASP A 491 11.43 -15.08 15.18
C ASP A 491 11.06 -16.52 14.80
#